data_AF-A0A2U1TEM8-F1
#
_entry.id   AF-A0A2U1TEM8-F1
#
_cell.length_a   1.000
_cell.length_b   1.000
_cell.length_c   1.000
_cell.angle_alpha   90.00
_cell.angle_beta   90.00
_cell.angle_gamma   90.00
#
_symmetry.space_group_name_H-M   'P 1'
#
loop_
_entity.id
_entity.type
_entity.pdbx_description
1 polymer ?
#
loop_
_entity_poly.entity_id
_entity_poly.type
_entity_poly.pdbx_seq_one_letter_code
_entity_poly.pdbx_strand_id
1 'polypeptide(L)'
;MSQPIDASCGDLVSADDIYNYNPNFTLVEDAAPNPDTKPGQIAGMNGLTCQWVHNTSKDTVDIAVAKLSDDELTALKNLAITESTPVPTYGAPPIEGYFTVIDSQGEAQIFTGSYWIAARSTTFFEPGDVEELAEAVMQNLPA
;
A
#
# COMPACT_ATOMS: atom_id res chain seq x y z
N MET A 1 3.75 6.87 15.52
CA MET A 1 3.80 7.95 14.51
C MET A 1 4.84 7.56 13.48
N SER A 2 4.63 7.81 12.19
CA SER A 2 5.63 7.52 11.17
C SER A 2 6.84 8.43 11.31
N GLN A 3 8.03 7.89 11.07
CA GLN A 3 9.23 8.67 10.78
C GLN A 3 9.09 9.31 9.37
N PRO A 4 9.79 10.43 9.09
CA PRO A 4 9.75 11.06 7.77
C PRO A 4 10.20 10.11 6.66
N ILE A 5 9.48 10.16 5.54
CA ILE A 5 9.81 9.45 4.31
C ILE A 5 10.20 10.50 3.27
N ASP A 6 11.44 10.48 2.83
CA ASP A 6 11.97 11.39 1.82
C ASP A 6 11.74 10.81 0.41
N ALA A 7 10.47 10.73 0.01
CA ALA A 7 10.03 10.25 -1.29
C ALA A 7 8.72 10.93 -1.70
N SER A 8 8.51 11.07 -3.00
CA SER A 8 7.23 11.44 -3.59
C SER A 8 6.45 10.19 -4.03
N CYS A 9 5.17 10.36 -4.38
CA CYS A 9 4.38 9.27 -4.96
C CYS A 9 4.93 8.76 -6.29
N GLY A 10 5.54 9.65 -7.09
CA GLY A 10 6.22 9.26 -8.33
C GLY A 10 7.56 8.57 -8.11
N ASP A 11 8.16 8.71 -6.92
CA ASP A 11 9.34 7.92 -6.54
C ASP A 11 8.91 6.51 -6.12
N LEU A 12 7.83 6.38 -5.34
CA LEU A 12 7.32 5.06 -4.91
C LEU A 12 6.76 4.23 -6.06
N VAL A 13 5.94 4.85 -6.91
CA VAL A 13 5.34 4.21 -8.10
C VAL A 13 5.61 5.16 -9.25
N SER A 14 6.57 4.79 -10.10
CA SER A 14 6.97 5.63 -11.21
C SER A 14 5.85 5.76 -12.25
N ALA A 15 6.01 6.74 -13.15
CA ALA A 15 5.11 6.89 -14.28
C ALA A 15 5.07 5.63 -15.17
N ASP A 16 6.20 4.91 -15.27
CA ASP A 16 6.28 3.67 -16.03
C ASP A 16 5.58 2.51 -15.29
N ASP A 17 5.74 2.43 -13.96
CA ASP A 17 5.08 1.39 -13.14
C ASP A 17 3.55 1.51 -13.22
N ILE A 18 3.02 2.72 -13.05
CA ILE A 18 1.56 2.92 -13.14
C ILE A 18 1.05 2.72 -14.57
N TYR A 19 1.84 3.08 -15.59
CA TYR A 19 1.48 2.87 -16.99
C TYR A 19 1.42 1.38 -17.34
N ASN A 20 2.37 0.59 -16.85
CA ASN A 20 2.41 -0.86 -17.06
C ASN A 20 1.26 -1.56 -16.34
N TYR A 21 0.98 -1.16 -15.09
CA TYR A 21 -0.16 -1.67 -14.32
C TYR A 21 -1.47 -1.36 -15.05
N ASN A 22 -1.74 -0.09 -15.33
CA ASN A 22 -2.88 0.34 -16.15
C ASN A 22 -2.73 1.82 -16.57
N PRO A 23 -2.57 2.12 -17.87
CA PRO A 23 -2.30 3.47 -18.37
C PRO A 23 -3.48 4.45 -18.22
N ASN A 24 -4.63 3.95 -17.77
CA ASN A 24 -5.82 4.76 -17.55
C ASN A 24 -5.92 5.28 -16.10
N PHE A 25 -4.88 5.13 -15.28
CA PHE A 25 -4.78 5.77 -13.98
C PHE A 25 -4.02 7.09 -14.05
N THR A 26 -4.50 8.09 -13.30
CA THR A 26 -3.82 9.37 -13.12
C THR A 26 -3.58 9.59 -11.63
N LEU A 27 -2.39 10.10 -11.28
CA LEU A 27 -2.09 10.49 -9.91
C LEU A 27 -3.01 11.63 -9.46
N VAL A 28 -3.55 11.52 -8.25
CA VAL A 28 -4.38 12.54 -7.61
C VAL A 28 -3.47 13.46 -6.77
N GLU A 29 -3.53 14.76 -7.05
CA GLU A 29 -2.94 15.76 -6.15
C GLU A 29 -3.73 15.78 -4.84
N ASP A 30 -3.03 15.76 -3.70
CA ASP A 30 -3.61 15.70 -2.35
C ASP A 30 -4.42 14.42 -2.05
N ALA A 31 -3.75 13.26 -2.16
CA ALA A 31 -4.32 11.96 -1.79
C ALA A 31 -5.00 11.98 -0.41
N ALA A 32 -6.27 11.57 -0.37
CA ALA A 32 -7.09 11.54 0.84
C ALA A 32 -7.74 10.15 1.02
N PRO A 33 -6.96 9.12 1.38
CA PRO A 33 -7.51 7.79 1.64
C PRO A 33 -8.53 7.83 2.78
N ASN A 34 -9.53 6.94 2.74
CA ASN A 34 -10.55 6.86 3.78
C ASN A 34 -9.90 6.56 5.16
N PRO A 35 -10.13 7.38 6.20
CA PRO A 35 -9.52 7.21 7.53
C PRO A 35 -9.75 5.83 8.18
N ASP A 36 -10.81 5.13 7.81
CA ASP A 36 -11.15 3.80 8.36
C ASP A 36 -10.43 2.64 7.66
N THR A 37 -9.55 2.93 6.70
CA THR A 37 -8.73 1.94 5.96
C THR A 37 -7.29 1.94 6.45
N LYS A 38 -6.49 0.90 6.12
CA LYS A 38 -5.07 0.88 6.48
C LYS A 38 -4.27 2.02 5.83
N PRO A 39 -4.49 2.41 4.55
CA PRO A 39 -3.91 3.64 4.01
C PRO A 39 -4.32 4.90 4.78
N GLY A 40 -5.58 5.01 5.21
CA GLY A 40 -6.04 6.10 6.08
C GLY A 40 -5.39 6.11 7.46
N GLN A 41 -5.16 4.94 8.05
CA GLN A 41 -4.41 4.80 9.29
C GLN A 41 -2.97 5.29 9.13
N ILE A 42 -2.29 4.93 8.04
CA ILE A 42 -0.95 5.45 7.71
C ILE A 42 -0.98 6.97 7.54
N ALA A 43 -2.00 7.52 6.88
CA ALA A 43 -2.21 8.97 6.77
C ALA A 43 -2.28 9.64 8.15
N GLY A 44 -3.06 9.08 9.07
CA GLY A 44 -3.17 9.55 10.46
C GLY A 44 -1.88 9.45 11.27
N MET A 45 -0.93 8.62 10.83
CA MET A 45 0.42 8.51 11.38
C MET A 45 1.42 9.47 10.74
N ASN A 46 1.00 10.34 9.81
CA ASN A 46 1.84 11.16 8.94
C ASN A 46 2.78 10.35 8.05
N GLY A 47 2.33 9.19 7.56
CA GLY A 47 3.02 8.46 6.51
C GLY A 47 2.82 9.09 5.12
N LEU A 48 3.54 8.58 4.13
CA LEU A 48 3.37 9.00 2.73
C LEU A 48 2.15 8.31 2.15
N THR A 49 1.19 9.08 1.64
CA THR A 49 -0.04 8.57 1.02
C THR A 49 -0.14 9.00 -0.43
N CYS A 50 -0.45 8.05 -1.29
CA CYS A 50 -0.56 8.20 -2.72
C CYS A 50 -1.90 7.63 -3.18
N GLN A 51 -2.53 8.34 -4.12
CA GLN A 51 -3.81 7.92 -4.67
C GLN A 51 -3.77 8.09 -6.19
N TRP A 52 -4.20 7.07 -6.91
CA TRP A 52 -4.45 7.14 -8.34
C TRP A 52 -5.93 6.92 -8.59
N VAL A 53 -6.46 7.60 -9.62
CA VAL A 53 -7.85 7.45 -10.05
C VAL A 53 -7.91 6.91 -11.47
N HIS A 54 -8.72 5.88 -11.68
CA HIS A 54 -9.00 5.37 -13.02
C HIS A 54 -9.87 6.38 -13.78
N ASN A 55 -9.39 6.88 -14.91
CA ASN A 55 -10.00 8.02 -15.61
C ASN A 55 -11.41 7.72 -16.13
N THR A 56 -11.77 6.44 -16.33
CA THR A 56 -13.10 6.02 -16.81
C THR A 56 -14.04 5.65 -15.67
N SER A 57 -13.68 4.67 -14.84
CA SER A 57 -14.59 4.14 -13.80
C SER A 57 -14.62 4.98 -12.53
N LYS A 58 -13.60 5.83 -12.32
CA LYS A 58 -13.40 6.64 -11.10
C LYS A 58 -13.06 5.82 -9.86
N ASP A 59 -12.78 4.52 -10.02
CA ASP A 59 -12.18 3.72 -8.95
C ASP A 59 -10.82 4.29 -8.56
N THR A 60 -10.49 4.23 -7.28
CA THR A 60 -9.21 4.71 -6.74
C THR A 60 -8.34 3.53 -6.33
N VAL A 61 -7.03 3.71 -6.47
CA VAL A 61 -6.00 2.88 -5.85
C VAL A 61 -5.29 3.76 -4.84
N ASP A 62 -5.45 3.45 -3.56
CA ASP A 62 -4.72 4.08 -2.47
C ASP A 62 -3.52 3.22 -2.12
N ILE A 63 -2.34 3.82 -2.07
CA ILE A 63 -1.11 3.19 -1.56
C ILE A 63 -0.52 4.13 -0.52
N ALA A 64 -0.16 3.59 0.64
CA ALA A 64 0.47 4.36 1.69
C ALA A 64 1.63 3.60 2.32
N VAL A 65 2.62 4.36 2.79
CA VAL A 65 3.83 3.83 3.42
C VAL A 65 4.08 4.56 4.73
N ALA A 66 4.35 3.79 5.78
CA ALA A 66 4.85 4.30 7.06
C ALA A 66 6.23 3.70 7.37
N LYS A 67 7.13 4.51 7.95
CA LYS A 67 8.41 4.06 8.53
C LYS A 67 8.27 4.04 10.05
N LEU A 68 8.33 2.86 10.65
CA LEU A 68 7.93 2.62 12.05
C LEU A 68 9.05 1.96 12.85
N SER A 69 8.88 1.96 14.17
CA SER A 69 9.73 1.18 15.07
C SER A 69 9.40 -0.33 14.99
N ASP A 70 10.36 -1.18 15.38
CA ASP A 70 10.18 -2.64 15.39
C ASP A 70 8.99 -3.09 16.27
N ASP A 71 8.75 -2.40 17.39
CA ASP A 71 7.63 -2.69 18.30
C ASP A 71 6.28 -2.36 17.64
N GLU A 72 6.18 -1.21 16.95
CA GLU A 72 4.97 -0.81 16.21
C GLU A 72 4.71 -1.80 15.05
N LEU A 73 5.74 -2.18 14.29
CA LEU A 73 5.61 -3.16 13.21
C LEU A 73 5.18 -4.52 13.74
N THR A 74 5.75 -4.98 14.85
CA THR A 74 5.39 -6.26 15.47
C THR A 74 3.93 -6.26 15.90
N ALA A 75 3.44 -5.16 16.50
CA ALA A 75 2.04 -5.03 16.86
C ALA A 75 1.12 -5.07 15.64
N LEU A 76 1.46 -4.37 14.55
CA LEU A 76 0.68 -4.37 13.31
C LEU A 76 0.69 -5.72 12.60
N LYS A 77 1.82 -6.43 12.57
CA LYS A 77 1.93 -7.80 12.04
C LYS A 77 1.02 -8.77 12.80
N ASN A 78 1.03 -8.70 14.13
CA ASN A 78 0.15 -9.53 14.96
C ASN A 78 -1.33 -9.28 14.66
N LEU A 79 -1.72 -8.03 14.42
CA LEU A 79 -3.08 -7.70 13.97
C LEU A 79 -3.36 -8.27 12.58
N ALA A 80 -2.47 -8.08 11.62
CA ALA A 80 -2.63 -8.59 10.24
C ALA A 80 -2.78 -10.13 10.20
N ILE A 81 -2.03 -10.85 11.04
CA ILE A 81 -2.18 -12.32 11.19
C ILE A 81 -3.60 -12.71 11.63
N THR A 82 -4.25 -11.88 12.45
CA THR A 82 -5.60 -12.16 12.96
C THR A 82 -6.73 -11.65 12.07
N GLU A 83 -6.48 -10.60 11.28
CA GLU A 83 -7.50 -9.88 10.50
C GLU A 83 -7.45 -10.20 8.99
N SER A 84 -6.41 -10.88 8.52
CA SER A 84 -6.12 -11.06 7.09
C SER A 84 -5.54 -12.43 6.77
N THR A 85 -5.38 -12.72 5.48
CA THR A 85 -4.78 -13.97 5.00
C THR A 85 -3.35 -13.71 4.53
N PRO A 86 -2.35 -14.52 4.95
CA PRO A 86 -0.98 -14.39 4.45
C PRO A 86 -0.88 -14.58 2.93
N VAL A 87 -0.04 -13.78 2.29
CA VAL A 87 0.21 -13.78 0.84
C VAL A 87 1.70 -13.95 0.57
N PRO A 88 2.18 -15.18 0.31
CA PRO A 88 3.60 -15.45 0.06
C PRO A 88 4.13 -14.88 -1.25
N THR A 89 3.26 -14.49 -2.19
CA THR A 89 3.65 -13.96 -3.50
C THR A 89 4.11 -12.50 -3.46
N TYR A 90 3.75 -11.74 -2.41
CA TYR A 90 4.25 -10.38 -2.21
C TYR A 90 5.74 -10.30 -1.89
N GLY A 91 6.39 -11.43 -1.56
CA GLY A 91 7.84 -11.45 -1.35
C GLY A 91 8.30 -12.63 -0.50
N ALA A 92 9.58 -12.94 -0.62
CA ALA A 92 10.22 -13.93 0.24
C ALA A 92 10.62 -13.32 1.59
N PRO A 93 10.72 -14.13 2.67
CA PRO A 93 11.22 -13.67 3.96
C PRO A 93 12.54 -12.87 3.81
N PRO A 94 12.68 -11.73 4.53
CA PRO A 94 11.89 -11.28 5.68
C PRO A 94 10.61 -10.48 5.34
N ILE A 95 10.18 -10.44 4.08
CA ILE A 95 8.92 -9.77 3.68
C ILE A 95 7.73 -10.59 4.16
N GLU A 96 6.75 -9.92 4.76
CA GLU A 96 5.46 -10.51 5.14
C GLU A 96 4.32 -9.76 4.46
N GLY A 97 3.55 -10.48 3.65
CA GLY A 97 2.38 -9.96 2.96
C GLY A 97 1.07 -10.51 3.53
N TYR A 98 0.05 -9.68 3.59
CA TYR A 98 -1.29 -10.03 4.03
C TYR A 98 -2.32 -9.39 3.10
N PHE A 99 -3.45 -10.06 2.90
CA PHE A 99 -4.56 -9.54 2.10
C PHE A 99 -5.90 -9.89 2.74
N THR A 100 -6.85 -8.97 2.62
CA THR A 100 -8.23 -9.16 3.04
C THR A 100 -9.17 -8.38 2.13
N VAL A 101 -10.45 -8.77 2.11
CA VAL A 101 -11.51 -8.04 1.42
C VAL A 101 -12.50 -7.54 2.45
N ILE A 102 -12.69 -6.24 2.50
CA ILE A 102 -13.58 -5.52 3.43
C ILE A 102 -14.45 -4.62 2.54
N ASP A 103 -15.77 -4.59 2.73
CA ASP A 103 -16.68 -3.70 1.98
C ASP A 103 -16.45 -3.69 0.46
N SER A 104 -16.25 -4.88 -0.13
CA SER A 104 -16.01 -5.08 -1.58
C SER A 104 -14.77 -4.39 -2.16
N GLN A 105 -13.81 -4.05 -1.30
CA GLN A 105 -12.48 -3.57 -1.69
C GLN A 105 -11.45 -4.56 -1.17
N GLY A 106 -10.37 -4.79 -1.92
CA GLY A 106 -9.21 -5.53 -1.45
C GLY A 106 -8.26 -4.60 -0.71
N GLU A 107 -7.71 -5.06 0.40
CA GLU A 107 -6.67 -4.38 1.18
C GLU A 107 -5.46 -5.29 1.33
N ALA A 108 -4.32 -4.84 0.80
CA ALA A 108 -3.03 -5.47 1.01
C ALA A 108 -2.27 -4.75 2.12
N GLN A 109 -1.54 -5.50 2.92
CA GLN A 109 -0.55 -5.00 3.86
C GLN A 109 0.76 -5.74 3.64
N ILE A 110 1.86 -5.02 3.45
CA ILE A 110 3.20 -5.58 3.30
C ILE A 110 4.12 -4.99 4.37
N PHE A 111 4.88 -5.84 5.03
CA PHE A 111 5.87 -5.45 6.02
C PHE A 111 7.26 -5.85 5.53
N THR A 112 8.16 -4.87 5.43
CA THR A 112 9.54 -5.08 4.95
C THR A 112 10.49 -4.09 5.63
N GLY A 113 11.58 -4.59 6.22
CA GLY A 113 12.48 -3.75 7.01
C GLY A 113 11.75 -2.96 8.10
N SER A 114 11.88 -1.63 8.05
CA SER A 114 11.18 -0.69 8.96
C SER A 114 9.86 -0.15 8.37
N TYR A 115 9.40 -0.68 7.24
CA TYR A 115 8.28 -0.16 6.49
C TYR A 115 7.03 -1.03 6.64
N TRP A 116 5.90 -0.33 6.77
CA TRP A 116 4.57 -0.87 6.58
C TRP A 116 3.95 -0.20 5.35
N ILE A 117 3.63 -1.01 4.35
CA ILE A 117 2.95 -0.60 3.12
C ILE A 117 1.51 -1.09 3.22
N ALA A 118 0.54 -0.24 2.88
CA ALA A 118 -0.84 -0.64 2.71
C ALA A 118 -1.35 -0.20 1.34
N ALA A 119 -2.12 -1.05 0.67
CA ALA A 119 -2.78 -0.73 -0.59
C ALA A 119 -4.26 -1.11 -0.55
N ARG A 120 -5.14 -0.26 -1.10
CA ARG A 120 -6.59 -0.43 -1.03
C ARG A 120 -7.26 -0.03 -2.34
N SER A 121 -8.15 -0.87 -2.86
CA SER A 121 -8.96 -0.53 -4.04
C SER A 121 -10.17 -1.46 -4.23
N THR A 122 -11.19 -0.97 -4.92
CA THR A 122 -12.27 -1.80 -5.50
C THR A 122 -11.77 -2.68 -6.66
N THR A 123 -10.61 -2.37 -7.24
CA THR A 123 -10.02 -3.16 -8.33
C THR A 123 -9.18 -4.33 -7.84
N PHE A 124 -8.98 -4.45 -6.52
CA PHE A 124 -8.24 -5.55 -5.89
C PHE A 124 -9.23 -6.62 -5.42
N PHE A 125 -9.50 -7.61 -6.26
CA PHE A 125 -10.42 -8.71 -5.96
C PHE A 125 -9.69 -9.87 -5.28
N GLU A 126 -8.45 -10.10 -5.67
CA GLU A 126 -7.56 -11.12 -5.11
C GLU A 126 -6.13 -10.56 -4.92
N PRO A 127 -5.26 -11.25 -4.17
CA PRO A 127 -3.92 -10.72 -3.90
C PRO A 127 -3.10 -10.43 -5.17
N GLY A 128 -3.28 -11.25 -6.21
CA GLY A 128 -2.59 -11.08 -7.50
C GLY A 128 -2.81 -9.73 -8.17
N ASP A 129 -3.94 -9.07 -7.90
CA ASP A 129 -4.27 -7.75 -8.48
C ASP A 129 -3.36 -6.63 -7.94
N VAL A 130 -2.70 -6.84 -6.80
CA VAL A 130 -1.83 -5.84 -6.15
C VAL A 130 -0.35 -6.09 -6.44
N GLU A 131 0.03 -7.30 -6.88
CA GLU A 131 1.43 -7.77 -6.89
C GLU A 131 2.39 -6.82 -7.62
N GLU A 132 2.03 -6.37 -8.82
CA GLU A 132 2.87 -5.48 -9.63
C GLU A 132 3.12 -4.13 -8.92
N LEU A 133 2.08 -3.53 -8.34
CA LEU A 133 2.20 -2.28 -7.60
C LEU A 133 2.94 -2.48 -6.28
N ALA A 134 2.70 -3.58 -5.58
CA ALA A 134 3.41 -3.91 -4.34
C ALA A 134 4.91 -4.09 -4.61
N GLU A 135 5.28 -4.78 -5.69
CA GLU A 135 6.66 -4.94 -6.13
C GLU A 135 7.32 -3.60 -6.43
N ALA A 136 6.67 -2.74 -7.22
CA ALA A 136 7.18 -1.40 -7.54
C ALA A 136 7.45 -0.58 -6.27
N VAL A 137 6.48 -0.52 -5.35
CA VAL A 137 6.63 0.22 -4.09
C VAL A 137 7.80 -0.31 -3.27
N MET A 138 7.93 -1.63 -3.11
CA MET A 138 9.01 -2.23 -2.33
C MET A 138 10.40 -1.96 -2.92
N GLN A 139 10.53 -2.00 -4.25
CA GLN A 139 11.79 -1.73 -4.94
C GLN A 139 12.24 -0.26 -4.82
N ASN A 140 11.27 0.64 -4.66
CA ASN A 140 11.49 2.09 -4.61
C ASN A 140 11.50 2.68 -3.20
N LEU A 141 11.41 1.85 -2.14
CA LEU A 141 11.48 2.33 -0.77
C LEU A 141 12.82 3.04 -0.49
N PRO A 142 12.81 4.21 0.18
CA PRO A 142 14.03 4.86 0.62
C PRO A 142 14.84 4.00 1.58
N ALA A 143 16.16 4.21 1.61
CA ALA A 143 17.07 3.53 2.53
C ALA A 143 16.78 3.82 4.02
#